data_AF-A0A4U7KYU2-F1
#
_entry.id   AF-A0A4U7KYU2-F1
#
_cell.length_a   1.000
_cell.length_b   1.000
_cell.length_c   1.000
_cell.angle_alpha   90.00
_cell.angle_beta   90.00
_cell.angle_gamma   90.00
#
_symmetry.space_group_name_H-M   'P 1'
#
loop_
_entity.id
_entity.type
_entity.pdbx_description
1 polymer ?
#
loop_
_entity_poly.entity_id
_entity_poly.type
_entity_poly.pdbx_seq_one_letter_code
_entity_poly.pdbx_strand_id
1 'polypeptide(L)'
;MASADAMCAASSSIVPALDHLILLVNDPQTASSQRTSALEHAVLVFSELGFQVVRGGTHADGLTSNALIVFPDGVYIELIQFEPAPAPGSVENQQGFEARRKQHWWYHCRKGWIDWCLADGISDGAIDSINDNARRLRESAVQELQSNQGEEGGDSKVVAPRLLYQVPQEGGRTTTRGDEIKWKVTFPSPPSSSTDTATADVPVGNVRSQVPFWCADLTPRQLRVPLTYAHHDNHSPGIAEITLLYAHDTVTAYLDVSLALNQPIQPDTLPITSDFQLVPNEIPCRLLSTPAATHKPDASAAADITVSSHHESLRMAAGDLASRLIRVVVKVAEDPEDMKWIKEHGEGLYEVALYVAADKLPPSGPPDGIERTTFEAGFGRIRLSPILH
;
A
#
# COMPACT_ATOMS: atom_id res chain seq x y z
N MET A 1 -32.44 31.20 21.81
CA MET A 1 -32.28 30.87 20.38
C MET A 1 -30.90 31.33 19.94
N ALA A 2 -29.88 30.51 20.19
CA ALA A 2 -28.58 30.62 19.53
C ALA A 2 -28.59 29.52 18.47
N SER A 3 -28.35 29.89 17.20
CA SER A 3 -28.55 29.00 16.06
C SER A 3 -27.53 27.87 16.04
N ALA A 4 -27.99 26.73 15.53
CA ALA A 4 -27.29 25.47 15.39
C ALA A 4 -26.28 25.46 14.21
N ASP A 5 -25.61 26.59 13.94
CA ASP A 5 -24.71 26.74 12.78
C ASP A 5 -23.23 26.51 13.12
N ALA A 6 -22.94 25.82 14.23
CA ALA A 6 -21.60 25.35 14.59
C ALA A 6 -21.43 23.84 14.38
N MET A 7 -22.20 23.23 13.48
CA MET A 7 -22.00 21.83 13.08
C MET A 7 -20.98 21.76 11.94
N CYS A 8 -19.83 21.14 12.25
CA CYS A 8 -18.84 20.55 11.35
C CYS A 8 -18.72 21.18 9.96
N ALA A 9 -17.70 22.02 9.77
CA ALA A 9 -17.01 21.99 8.49
C ALA A 9 -16.43 20.57 8.36
N ALA A 10 -17.18 19.67 7.72
CA ALA A 10 -16.64 18.40 7.26
C ALA A 10 -15.47 18.78 6.36
N SER A 11 -14.24 18.54 6.82
CA SER A 11 -13.09 18.52 5.91
C SER A 11 -13.50 17.61 4.76
N SER A 12 -13.62 18.15 3.55
CA SER A 12 -13.94 17.34 2.37
C SER A 12 -12.96 16.17 2.38
N SER A 13 -13.47 14.96 2.60
CA SER A 13 -12.65 13.76 2.69
C SER A 13 -12.16 13.44 1.30
N ILE A 14 -11.00 13.96 0.93
CA ILE A 14 -10.47 13.77 -0.42
C ILE A 14 -9.86 12.38 -0.52
N VAL A 15 -10.16 11.67 -1.61
CA VAL A 15 -9.54 10.36 -1.90
C VAL A 15 -8.02 10.54 -2.10
N PRO A 16 -7.17 9.87 -1.30
CA PRO A 16 -5.72 10.03 -1.41
C PRO A 16 -5.18 9.42 -2.70
N ALA A 17 -4.02 9.89 -3.12
CA ALA A 17 -3.35 9.37 -4.30
C ALA A 17 -2.41 8.22 -3.94
N LEU A 18 -2.38 7.16 -4.75
CA LEU A 18 -1.33 6.14 -4.64
C LEU A 18 0.01 6.75 -5.08
N ASP A 19 1.01 6.74 -4.21
CA ASP A 19 2.36 7.22 -4.57
C ASP A 19 3.12 6.11 -5.30
N HIS A 20 3.29 4.97 -4.64
CA HIS A 20 4.02 3.82 -5.18
C HIS A 20 3.72 2.52 -4.43
N LEU A 21 4.11 1.42 -5.06
CA LEU A 21 4.08 0.07 -4.53
C LEU A 21 5.52 -0.43 -4.39
N ILE A 22 5.83 -1.16 -3.31
CA ILE A 22 7.20 -1.63 -3.05
C ILE A 22 7.29 -3.13 -3.32
N LEU A 23 8.18 -3.47 -4.25
CA LEU A 23 8.47 -4.82 -4.66
C LEU A 23 9.91 -5.19 -4.31
N LEU A 24 10.06 -5.98 -3.25
CA LEU A 24 11.36 -6.47 -2.80
C LEU A 24 11.81 -7.62 -3.70
N VAL A 25 12.98 -7.49 -4.32
CA VAL A 25 13.47 -8.45 -5.33
C VAL A 25 14.51 -9.45 -4.78
N ASN A 26 14.98 -9.28 -3.54
CA ASN A 26 15.84 -10.23 -2.85
C ASN A 26 15.47 -10.45 -1.37
N ASP A 27 15.96 -11.54 -0.78
CA ASP A 27 15.78 -11.79 0.65
C ASP A 27 16.85 -10.99 1.45
N PRO A 28 16.46 -10.10 2.38
CA PRO A 28 17.40 -9.26 3.13
C PRO A 28 18.40 -10.07 3.97
N GLN A 29 17.98 -11.24 4.45
CA GLN A 29 18.75 -12.11 5.33
C GLN A 29 19.83 -12.88 4.57
N THR A 30 19.65 -13.08 3.26
CA THR A 30 20.60 -13.80 2.41
C THR A 30 21.25 -12.94 1.33
N ALA A 31 20.97 -11.63 1.31
CA ALA A 31 21.49 -10.70 0.31
C ALA A 31 23.03 -10.72 0.20
N SER A 32 23.76 -10.91 1.32
CA SER A 32 25.25 -10.99 1.30
C SER A 32 25.79 -12.20 0.52
N SER A 33 24.98 -13.25 0.35
CA SER A 33 25.35 -14.48 -0.35
C SER A 33 25.02 -14.45 -1.84
N GLN A 34 24.39 -13.38 -2.33
CA GLN A 34 24.01 -13.27 -3.73
C GLN A 34 25.22 -13.03 -4.62
N ARG A 35 25.32 -13.82 -5.70
CA ARG A 35 26.43 -13.73 -6.67
C ARG A 35 26.12 -12.81 -7.84
N THR A 36 24.84 -12.56 -8.10
CA THR A 36 24.34 -11.70 -9.17
C THR A 36 23.35 -10.70 -8.58
N SER A 37 23.24 -9.52 -9.18
CA SER A 37 22.28 -8.52 -8.70
C SER A 37 20.85 -8.99 -8.97
N ALA A 38 20.04 -9.03 -7.93
CA ALA A 38 18.62 -9.30 -8.04
C ALA A 38 17.86 -8.15 -8.70
N LEU A 39 18.31 -6.90 -8.48
CA LEU A 39 17.75 -5.73 -9.13
C LEU A 39 17.95 -5.78 -10.64
N GLU A 40 19.14 -6.15 -11.12
CA GLU A 40 19.39 -6.30 -12.56
C GLU A 40 18.55 -7.42 -13.18
N HIS A 41 18.36 -8.54 -12.47
CA HIS A 41 17.44 -9.59 -12.92
C HIS A 41 15.99 -9.09 -13.00
N ALA A 42 15.51 -8.34 -12.00
CA ALA A 42 14.18 -7.77 -12.03
C ALA A 42 14.01 -6.75 -13.18
N VAL A 43 15.00 -5.89 -13.40
CA VAL A 43 15.03 -4.94 -14.54
C VAL A 43 14.86 -5.69 -15.86
N LEU A 44 15.57 -6.81 -16.06
CA LEU A 44 15.45 -7.63 -17.28
C LEU A 44 14.04 -8.22 -17.42
N VAL A 45 13.53 -8.88 -16.37
CA VAL A 45 12.19 -9.50 -16.38
C VAL A 45 11.10 -8.48 -16.73
N PHE A 46 11.09 -7.31 -16.09
CA PHE A 46 10.09 -6.29 -16.39
C PHE A 46 10.30 -5.63 -17.77
N SER A 47 11.54 -5.50 -18.23
CA SER A 47 11.83 -5.01 -19.58
C SER A 47 11.31 -5.97 -20.66
N GLU A 48 11.43 -7.29 -20.44
CA GLU A 48 10.89 -8.32 -21.35
C GLU A 48 9.35 -8.29 -21.41
N LEU A 49 8.69 -7.84 -20.33
CA LEU A 49 7.25 -7.58 -20.30
C LEU A 49 6.85 -6.24 -20.94
N GLY A 50 7.81 -5.51 -21.53
CA GLY A 50 7.60 -4.25 -22.23
C GLY A 50 7.49 -3.02 -21.32
N PHE A 51 7.91 -3.12 -20.06
CA PHE A 51 8.02 -1.95 -19.18
C PHE A 51 9.36 -1.24 -19.37
N GLN A 52 9.33 0.09 -19.38
CA GLN A 52 10.55 0.88 -19.26
C GLN A 52 10.95 0.95 -17.80
N VAL A 53 12.10 0.35 -17.45
CA VAL A 53 12.63 0.33 -16.08
C VAL A 53 13.84 1.27 -15.99
N VAL A 54 13.83 2.20 -15.04
CA VAL A 54 14.92 3.17 -14.83
C VAL A 54 15.63 2.92 -13.51
N ARG A 55 16.96 2.94 -13.50
CA ARG A 55 17.74 2.85 -12.26
C ARG A 55 17.47 4.08 -11.40
N GLY A 56 17.08 3.85 -10.15
CA GLY A 56 16.70 4.89 -9.23
C GLY A 56 17.90 5.45 -8.47
N GLY A 57 18.56 4.61 -7.68
CA GLY A 57 19.72 5.01 -6.87
C GLY A 57 19.88 4.18 -5.60
N THR A 58 20.74 4.65 -4.71
CA THR A 58 21.00 4.03 -3.39
C THR A 58 20.38 4.88 -2.29
N HIS A 59 19.63 4.26 -1.39
CA HIS A 59 19.02 4.94 -0.25
C HIS A 59 20.07 5.51 0.70
N ALA A 60 19.71 6.57 1.42
CA ALA A 60 20.65 7.36 2.23
C ALA A 60 21.36 6.55 3.33
N ASP A 61 20.78 5.44 3.78
CA ASP A 61 21.37 4.52 4.75
C ASP A 61 22.41 3.54 4.14
N GLY A 62 22.52 3.52 2.81
CA GLY A 62 23.38 2.64 2.03
C GLY A 62 23.00 1.16 2.08
N LEU A 63 21.84 0.80 2.63
CA LEU A 63 21.43 -0.60 2.83
C LEU A 63 20.63 -1.16 1.67
N THR A 64 19.99 -0.31 0.88
CA THR A 64 19.13 -0.72 -0.23
C THR A 64 19.36 0.18 -1.46
N SER A 65 19.10 -0.36 -2.64
CA SER A 65 19.02 0.39 -3.89
C SER A 65 17.75 0.03 -4.65
N ASN A 66 17.35 0.90 -5.57
CA ASN A 66 16.13 0.71 -6.33
C ASN A 66 16.26 0.97 -7.83
N ALA A 67 15.29 0.41 -8.55
CA ALA A 67 14.91 0.75 -9.91
C ALA A 67 13.39 1.00 -9.92
N LEU A 68 12.94 1.77 -10.90
CA LEU A 68 11.56 2.28 -10.95
C LEU A 68 10.89 1.87 -12.24
N ILE A 69 9.63 1.46 -12.13
CA ILE A 69 8.68 1.43 -13.25
C ILE A 69 7.74 2.60 -13.01
N VAL A 70 7.95 3.70 -13.73
CA VAL A 70 7.18 4.94 -13.58
C VAL A 70 6.02 4.91 -14.56
N PHE A 71 4.82 5.28 -14.14
CA PHE A 71 3.65 5.36 -15.02
C PHE A 71 3.30 6.81 -15.38
N PRO A 72 2.59 7.04 -16.51
CA PRO A 72 2.26 8.40 -16.93
C PRO A 72 1.32 9.14 -15.97
N ASP A 73 0.59 8.42 -15.12
CA ASP A 73 -0.27 8.97 -14.06
C ASP A 73 0.50 9.38 -12.79
N GLY A 74 1.83 9.22 -12.78
CA GLY A 74 2.72 9.64 -11.70
C GLY A 74 2.85 8.63 -10.53
N VAL A 75 2.14 7.50 -10.61
CA VAL A 75 2.37 6.33 -9.76
C VAL A 75 3.63 5.62 -10.24
N TYR A 76 4.33 4.90 -9.36
CA TYR A 76 5.41 4.00 -9.78
C TYR A 76 5.47 2.71 -8.96
N ILE A 77 6.12 1.67 -9.50
CA ILE A 77 6.55 0.50 -8.74
C ILE A 77 8.02 0.67 -8.41
N GLU A 78 8.35 0.56 -7.14
CA GLU A 78 9.72 0.53 -6.64
C GLU A 78 10.22 -0.91 -6.58
N LEU A 79 11.11 -1.26 -7.51
CA LEU A 79 11.90 -2.48 -7.42
C LEU A 79 13.04 -2.21 -6.45
N ILE A 80 13.03 -2.83 -5.28
CA ILE A 80 14.04 -2.58 -4.24
C ILE A 80 14.84 -3.85 -3.96
N GLN A 81 16.15 -3.71 -3.82
CA GLN A 81 17.03 -4.76 -3.30
C GLN A 81 17.76 -4.27 -2.05
N PHE A 82 18.05 -5.19 -1.12
CA PHE A 82 19.09 -4.98 -0.11
C PHE A 82 20.47 -5.20 -0.72
N GLU A 83 21.39 -4.30 -0.43
CA GLU A 83 22.77 -4.38 -0.91
C GLU A 83 23.52 -5.54 -0.23
N PRO A 84 24.36 -6.28 -0.98
CA PRO A 84 25.06 -7.45 -0.44
C PRO A 84 26.20 -7.06 0.52
N ALA A 85 26.77 -5.88 0.34
CA ALA A 85 27.97 -5.41 1.02
C ALA A 85 27.95 -3.87 1.14
N PRO A 86 28.78 -3.28 2.02
CA PRO A 86 28.99 -1.84 2.05
C PRO A 86 29.37 -1.28 0.69
N ALA A 87 29.01 -0.02 0.43
CA ALA A 87 29.43 0.68 -0.77
C ALA A 87 30.97 0.67 -0.94
N PRO A 88 31.49 0.58 -2.18
CA PRO A 88 32.93 0.65 -2.43
C PRO A 88 33.57 1.89 -1.81
N GLY A 89 34.65 1.69 -1.06
CA GLY A 89 35.33 2.78 -0.34
C GLY A 89 34.74 3.14 1.03
N SER A 90 33.66 2.48 1.45
CA SER A 90 33.18 2.57 2.83
C SER A 90 34.24 2.06 3.83
N VAL A 91 34.35 2.75 4.97
CA VAL A 91 35.19 2.30 6.10
C VAL A 91 34.52 1.21 6.94
N GLU A 92 33.24 0.97 6.69
CA GLU A 92 32.47 -0.06 7.40
C GLU A 92 32.83 -1.46 6.91
N ASN A 93 33.01 -2.38 7.85
CA ASN A 93 33.21 -3.80 7.52
C ASN A 93 31.87 -4.53 7.32
N GLN A 94 31.93 -5.73 6.74
CA GLN A 94 30.74 -6.54 6.44
C GLN A 94 29.87 -6.81 7.69
N GLN A 95 30.49 -7.05 8.85
CA GLN A 95 29.77 -7.36 10.08
C GLN A 95 28.92 -6.17 10.57
N GLY A 96 29.49 -4.95 10.55
CA GLY A 96 28.77 -3.73 10.91
C GLY A 96 27.60 -3.46 9.96
N PHE A 97 27.84 -3.67 8.66
CA PHE A 97 26.84 -3.49 7.62
C PHE A 97 25.65 -4.44 7.80
N GLU A 98 25.91 -5.73 8.07
CA GLU A 98 24.87 -6.71 8.37
C GLU A 98 24.14 -6.42 9.68
N ALA A 99 24.82 -5.88 10.69
CA ALA A 99 24.19 -5.46 11.94
C ALA A 99 23.21 -4.31 11.73
N ARG A 100 23.56 -3.30 10.93
CA ARG A 100 22.62 -2.22 10.55
C ARG A 100 21.48 -2.75 9.68
N ARG A 101 21.78 -3.63 8.72
CA ARG A 101 20.76 -4.26 7.87
C ARG A 101 19.67 -4.94 8.69
N LYS A 102 20.05 -5.65 9.77
CA LYS A 102 19.11 -6.30 10.71
C LYS A 102 18.16 -5.34 11.42
N GLN A 103 18.52 -4.06 11.51
CA GLN A 103 17.68 -3.03 12.14
C GLN A 103 16.78 -2.32 11.13
N HIS A 104 16.96 -2.56 9.83
CA HIS A 104 16.14 -1.95 8.79
C HIS A 104 14.69 -2.43 8.88
N TRP A 105 13.73 -1.52 8.69
CA TRP A 105 12.30 -1.81 8.91
C TRP A 105 11.70 -2.87 7.97
N TRP A 106 12.33 -3.13 6.83
CA TRP A 106 11.96 -4.24 5.92
C TRP A 106 12.86 -5.48 6.01
N TYR A 107 13.74 -5.58 7.02
CA TYR A 107 14.67 -6.71 7.14
C TYR A 107 13.98 -8.08 7.25
N HIS A 108 12.81 -8.12 7.89
CA HIS A 108 12.04 -9.35 8.07
C HIS A 108 11.06 -9.64 6.92
N CYS A 109 10.97 -8.76 5.92
CA CYS A 109 10.12 -8.98 4.76
C CYS A 109 10.73 -10.06 3.86
N ARG A 110 9.86 -10.82 3.19
CA ARG A 110 10.26 -11.73 2.12
C ARG A 110 10.17 -11.04 0.77
N LYS A 111 10.90 -11.59 -0.20
CA LYS A 111 10.79 -11.21 -1.62
C LYS A 111 9.32 -11.22 -2.07
N GLY A 112 8.92 -10.21 -2.84
CA GLY A 112 7.54 -9.98 -3.28
C GLY A 112 7.04 -8.57 -2.92
N TRP A 113 5.71 -8.40 -2.90
CA TRP A 113 5.07 -7.16 -2.43
C TRP A 113 5.27 -7.00 -0.93
N ILE A 114 5.91 -5.91 -0.49
CA ILE A 114 6.27 -5.72 0.92
C ILE A 114 5.66 -4.48 1.56
N ASP A 115 5.22 -3.51 0.76
CA ASP A 115 4.59 -2.29 1.26
C ASP A 115 3.92 -1.50 0.13
N TRP A 116 3.15 -0.48 0.48
CA TRP A 116 2.54 0.45 -0.47
C TRP A 116 2.29 1.82 0.17
N CYS A 117 2.34 2.86 -0.65
CA CYS A 117 2.48 4.23 -0.18
C CYS A 117 1.42 5.15 -0.76
N LEU A 118 0.87 6.04 0.07
CA LEU A 118 0.06 7.17 -0.35
C LEU A 118 0.90 8.45 -0.48
N ALA A 119 0.51 9.28 -1.43
CA ALA A 119 1.22 10.52 -1.75
C ALA A 119 0.70 11.64 -0.85
N ASP A 120 1.63 12.26 -0.12
CA ASP A 120 1.45 13.45 0.71
C ASP A 120 0.21 13.40 1.63
N GLY A 121 0.46 13.22 2.93
CA GLY A 121 -0.54 13.39 3.99
C GLY A 121 0.02 14.14 5.19
N ILE A 122 1.29 14.55 5.06
CA ILE A 122 2.07 15.20 6.12
C ILE A 122 1.89 16.71 5.97
N SER A 123 1.99 17.21 4.74
CA SER A 123 1.97 18.64 4.45
C SER A 123 0.58 19.26 4.60
N ASP A 124 -0.47 18.46 4.43
CA ASP A 124 -1.88 18.88 4.51
C ASP A 124 -2.58 18.47 5.82
N GLY A 125 -1.88 17.79 6.73
CA GLY A 125 -2.42 17.36 8.03
C GLY A 125 -3.40 16.18 7.95
N ALA A 126 -3.48 15.48 6.81
CA ALA A 126 -4.34 14.31 6.68
C ALA A 126 -4.00 13.21 7.70
N ILE A 127 -2.71 12.97 7.95
CA ILE A 127 -2.25 11.95 8.92
C ILE A 127 -2.72 12.27 10.33
N ASP A 128 -2.62 13.52 10.77
CA ASP A 128 -3.06 13.93 12.11
C ASP A 128 -4.56 13.75 12.25
N SER A 129 -5.32 14.13 11.21
CA SER A 129 -6.77 13.93 11.16
C SER A 129 -7.15 12.45 11.21
N ILE A 130 -6.44 11.58 10.48
CA ILE A 130 -6.64 10.13 10.52
C ILE A 130 -6.35 9.56 11.91
N ASN A 131 -5.25 9.97 12.53
CA ASN A 131 -4.86 9.54 13.88
C ASN A 131 -5.91 9.95 14.92
N ASP A 132 -6.40 11.18 14.85
CA ASP A 132 -7.43 11.68 15.77
C ASP A 132 -8.78 10.99 15.55
N ASN A 133 -9.15 10.72 14.29
CA ASN A 133 -10.35 9.94 13.97
C ASN A 133 -10.26 8.51 14.53
N ALA A 134 -9.13 7.83 14.32
CA ALA A 134 -8.91 6.49 14.85
C ALA A 134 -8.94 6.47 16.38
N ARG A 135 -8.35 7.48 17.03
CA ARG A 135 -8.39 7.64 18.50
C ARG A 135 -9.83 7.79 19.00
N ARG A 136 -10.61 8.70 18.42
CA ARG A 136 -12.02 8.92 18.83
C ARG A 136 -12.86 7.66 18.66
N LEU A 137 -12.68 6.92 17.57
CA LEU A 137 -13.40 5.67 17.34
C LEU A 137 -13.06 4.59 18.39
N ARG A 138 -11.78 4.49 18.78
CA ARG A 138 -11.37 3.61 19.88
C ARG A 138 -11.94 4.04 21.23
N GLU A 139 -11.93 5.34 21.54
CA GLU A 139 -12.51 5.87 22.78
C GLU A 139 -14.02 5.58 22.87
N SER A 140 -14.77 5.76 21.78
CA SER A 140 -16.18 5.39 21.71
C SER A 140 -16.39 3.89 21.94
N ALA A 141 -15.57 3.04 21.34
CA ALA A 141 -15.64 1.59 21.51
C ALA A 141 -15.38 1.15 22.96
N VAL A 142 -14.40 1.77 23.63
CA VAL A 142 -14.12 1.51 25.05
C VAL A 142 -15.29 1.94 25.94
N GLN A 143 -15.93 3.07 25.63
CA GLN A 143 -17.12 3.52 26.36
C GLN A 143 -18.29 2.54 26.22
N GLU A 144 -18.51 2.00 25.02
CA GLU A 144 -19.54 0.98 24.75
C GLU A 144 -19.27 -0.33 25.50
N LEU A 145 -18.01 -0.78 25.52
CA LEU A 145 -17.62 -1.94 26.32
C LEU A 145 -17.91 -1.72 27.81
N GLN A 146 -17.57 -0.54 28.33
CA GLN A 146 -17.80 -0.19 29.74
C GLN A 146 -19.29 -0.08 30.10
N SER A 147 -20.14 0.40 29.18
CA SER A 147 -21.59 0.46 29.41
C SER A 147 -22.24 -0.93 29.42
N ASN A 148 -21.72 -1.87 28.62
CA ASN A 148 -22.32 -3.18 28.43
C ASN A 148 -21.84 -4.23 29.46
N GLN A 149 -20.80 -3.94 30.24
CA GLN A 149 -20.30 -4.81 31.33
C GLN A 149 -21.31 -5.07 32.47
N GLY A 150 -22.48 -4.43 32.47
CA GLY A 150 -23.55 -4.62 33.45
C GLY A 150 -24.69 -5.58 33.02
N GLU A 151 -24.71 -6.04 31.76
CA GLU A 151 -25.76 -6.93 31.25
C GLU A 151 -25.24 -8.39 31.20
N GLU A 152 -25.79 -9.27 32.06
CA GLU A 152 -25.41 -10.69 32.08
C GLU A 152 -25.78 -11.38 30.76
N GLY A 153 -24.76 -11.86 30.01
CA GLY A 153 -24.93 -13.03 29.13
C GLY A 153 -24.39 -12.97 27.69
N GLY A 154 -23.76 -11.88 27.24
CA GLY A 154 -23.18 -11.80 25.89
C GLY A 154 -21.73 -11.31 25.91
N ASP A 155 -20.83 -12.04 25.23
CA ASP A 155 -19.47 -11.59 24.94
C ASP A 155 -19.57 -10.39 23.99
N SER A 156 -19.67 -9.17 24.52
CA SER A 156 -19.84 -7.95 23.73
C SER A 156 -18.55 -7.65 22.98
N LYS A 157 -18.45 -8.11 21.73
CA LYS A 157 -17.34 -7.81 20.84
C LYS A 157 -17.56 -6.44 20.19
N VAL A 158 -16.75 -5.46 20.55
CA VAL A 158 -16.72 -4.17 19.86
C VAL A 158 -15.61 -4.15 18.81
N VAL A 159 -15.89 -3.54 17.67
CA VAL A 159 -14.95 -3.41 16.55
C VAL A 159 -14.49 -1.96 16.47
N ALA A 160 -13.18 -1.75 16.50
CA ALA A 160 -12.58 -0.42 16.41
C ALA A 160 -11.27 -0.45 15.63
N PRO A 161 -10.90 0.65 14.95
CA PRO A 161 -9.68 0.73 14.18
C PRO A 161 -8.43 0.71 15.07
N ARG A 162 -7.41 0.00 14.62
CA ARG A 162 -6.08 -0.09 15.24
C ARG A 162 -5.13 1.01 14.75
N LEU A 163 -5.42 1.61 13.60
CA LEU A 163 -4.54 2.54 12.91
C LEU A 163 -3.99 3.66 13.82
N LEU A 164 -2.67 3.83 13.76
CA LEU A 164 -1.93 4.93 14.36
C LEU A 164 -0.63 5.15 13.58
N TYR A 165 -0.52 6.24 12.85
CA TYR A 165 0.72 6.64 12.18
C TYR A 165 1.72 7.24 13.16
N GLN A 166 3.00 6.93 12.95
CA GLN A 166 4.11 7.45 13.75
C GLN A 166 4.48 8.89 13.33
N VAL A 167 5.42 9.49 14.07
CA VAL A 167 6.03 10.75 13.66
C VAL A 167 6.78 10.56 12.32
N PRO A 168 6.62 11.46 11.35
CA PRO A 168 7.34 11.36 10.08
C PRO A 168 8.87 11.38 10.27
N GLN A 169 9.55 10.55 9.50
CA GLN A 169 11.00 10.41 9.48
C GLN A 169 11.55 10.82 8.10
N GLU A 170 12.68 11.53 8.09
CA GLU A 170 13.33 11.89 6.83
C GLU A 170 14.05 10.70 6.21
N GLY A 171 13.92 10.58 4.90
CA GLY A 171 14.61 9.62 4.07
C GLY A 171 15.12 10.27 2.80
N GLY A 172 15.81 9.49 1.99
CA GLY A 172 16.35 9.98 0.74
C GLY A 172 17.08 8.90 -0.03
N ARG A 173 17.46 9.23 -1.26
CA ARG A 173 18.39 8.44 -2.07
C ARG A 173 19.31 9.37 -2.85
N THR A 174 20.46 8.83 -3.24
CA THR A 174 21.33 9.44 -4.24
C THR A 174 21.13 8.72 -5.57
N THR A 175 20.85 9.47 -6.64
CA THR A 175 20.68 8.89 -7.98
C THR A 175 22.01 8.38 -8.54
N THR A 176 21.95 7.60 -9.63
CA THR A 176 23.15 7.17 -10.38
C THR A 176 23.95 8.34 -10.95
N ARG A 177 23.34 9.53 -11.06
CA ARG A 177 23.99 10.77 -11.49
C ARG A 177 24.56 11.60 -10.34
N GLY A 178 24.32 11.20 -9.08
CA GLY A 178 24.74 11.93 -7.89
C GLY A 178 23.75 12.99 -7.40
N ASP A 179 22.52 13.04 -7.93
CA ASP A 179 21.50 13.96 -7.44
C ASP A 179 20.97 13.47 -6.08
N GLU A 180 20.88 14.36 -5.09
CA GLU A 180 20.28 14.06 -3.78
C GLU A 180 18.77 14.28 -3.82
N ILE A 181 18.00 13.24 -3.48
CA ILE A 181 16.55 13.27 -3.36
C ILE A 181 16.19 13.07 -1.89
N LYS A 182 15.25 13.88 -1.36
CA LYS A 182 14.81 13.84 0.04
C LYS A 182 13.30 13.78 0.13
N TRP A 183 12.81 13.09 1.14
CA TRP A 183 11.39 12.95 1.46
C TRP A 183 11.19 12.74 2.96
N LYS A 184 9.94 12.80 3.41
CA LYS A 184 9.50 12.33 4.72
C LYS A 184 8.54 11.17 4.55
N VAL A 185 8.70 10.13 5.35
CA VAL A 185 7.77 9.01 5.43
C VAL A 185 7.18 8.88 6.82
N THR A 186 5.90 8.54 6.92
CA THR A 186 5.33 8.01 8.17
C THR A 186 4.74 6.64 7.91
N PHE A 187 4.93 5.75 8.88
CA PHE A 187 4.46 4.37 8.85
C PHE A 187 3.41 4.13 9.93
N PRO A 188 2.50 3.16 9.73
CA PRO A 188 1.70 2.68 10.84
C PRO A 188 2.60 2.19 11.96
N SER A 189 2.21 2.48 13.20
CA SER A 189 2.88 1.96 14.39
C SER A 189 2.78 0.45 14.39
N PRO A 190 3.85 -0.28 14.73
CA PRO A 190 3.76 -1.73 14.87
C PRO A 190 2.73 -2.06 15.98
N PRO A 191 2.08 -3.24 15.91
CA PRO A 191 1.11 -3.63 16.93
C PRO A 191 1.76 -3.61 18.31
N SER A 192 1.15 -2.88 19.25
CA SER A 192 1.70 -2.79 20.61
C SER A 192 1.60 -4.14 21.31
N SER A 193 2.67 -4.59 21.96
CA SER A 193 2.63 -5.74 22.87
C SER A 193 2.12 -5.38 24.27
N SER A 194 1.44 -4.24 24.45
CA SER A 194 1.20 -3.67 25.78
C SER A 194 0.25 -4.53 26.60
N THR A 195 0.74 -4.99 27.75
CA THR A 195 0.02 -5.67 28.82
C THR A 195 -0.69 -4.69 29.77
N ASP A 196 -0.93 -3.43 29.37
CA ASP A 196 -1.53 -2.41 30.24
C ASP A 196 -3.06 -2.59 30.30
N THR A 197 -3.50 -3.14 31.43
CA THR A 197 -4.83 -3.72 31.69
C THR A 197 -6.00 -2.73 31.77
N ALA A 198 -5.78 -1.43 31.50
CA ALA A 198 -6.85 -0.41 31.49
C ALA A 198 -7.26 0.05 30.08
N THR A 199 -6.42 -0.20 29.06
CA THR A 199 -6.71 0.04 27.63
C THR A 199 -6.48 -1.22 26.79
N ALA A 200 -6.28 -2.37 27.44
CA ALA A 200 -5.94 -3.65 26.83
C ALA A 200 -7.03 -4.21 25.88
N ASP A 201 -8.24 -3.67 25.92
CA ASP A 201 -9.39 -4.26 25.22
C ASP A 201 -9.47 -3.89 23.72
N VAL A 202 -8.77 -2.84 23.28
CA VAL A 202 -8.74 -2.43 21.86
C VAL A 202 -7.29 -2.29 21.37
N PRO A 203 -6.83 -3.16 20.44
CA PRO A 203 -5.44 -3.14 19.96
C PRO A 203 -5.12 -1.85 19.19
N VAL A 204 -3.86 -1.42 19.26
CA VAL A 204 -3.33 -0.27 18.51
C VAL A 204 -2.11 -0.69 17.71
N GLY A 205 -2.03 -0.21 16.48
CA GLY A 205 -0.96 -0.49 15.53
C GLY A 205 -1.31 -1.60 14.53
N ASN A 206 -0.58 -1.60 13.42
CA ASN A 206 -0.76 -2.51 12.30
C ASN A 206 0.58 -3.11 11.90
N VAL A 207 0.54 -4.35 11.41
CA VAL A 207 1.71 -4.92 10.72
C VAL A 207 1.90 -4.13 9.41
N ARG A 208 3.16 -3.90 9.01
CA ARG A 208 3.47 -3.26 7.72
C ARG A 208 2.84 -4.02 6.55
N SER A 209 2.60 -3.33 5.43
CA SER A 209 1.84 -3.82 4.27
C SER A 209 0.32 -3.99 4.49
N GLN A 210 -0.17 -4.20 5.71
CA GLN A 210 -1.63 -4.30 5.97
C GLN A 210 -2.38 -3.01 5.68
N VAL A 211 -1.73 -1.86 5.86
CA VAL A 211 -2.25 -0.52 5.57
C VAL A 211 -1.12 0.31 4.96
N PRO A 212 -1.42 1.34 4.15
CA PRO A 212 -0.37 2.06 3.47
C PRO A 212 0.39 2.95 4.44
N PHE A 213 1.64 3.24 4.09
CA PHE A 213 2.40 4.34 4.67
C PHE A 213 2.26 5.61 3.80
N TRP A 214 2.76 6.75 4.27
CA TRP A 214 2.68 8.02 3.53
C TRP A 214 4.07 8.55 3.21
N CYS A 215 4.23 9.18 2.04
CA CYS A 215 5.47 9.81 1.62
C CYS A 215 5.20 11.25 1.12
N ALA A 216 5.93 12.21 1.69
CA ALA A 216 5.92 13.61 1.26
C ALA A 216 7.29 13.99 0.69
N ASP A 217 7.28 14.52 -0.53
CA ASP A 217 8.47 15.01 -1.22
C ASP A 217 9.06 16.25 -0.50
N LEU A 218 10.37 16.24 -0.20
CA LEU A 218 11.10 17.43 0.26
C LEU A 218 11.91 18.08 -0.87
N THR A 219 12.31 17.29 -1.86
CA THR A 219 12.89 17.75 -3.13
C THR A 219 11.83 17.70 -4.24
N PRO A 220 11.98 18.44 -5.36
CA PRO A 220 11.04 18.38 -6.48
C PRO A 220 10.76 16.94 -6.91
N ARG A 221 9.47 16.55 -6.92
CA ARG A 221 9.02 15.18 -7.18
C ARG A 221 9.60 14.59 -8.46
N GLN A 222 9.79 15.39 -9.50
CA GLN A 222 10.29 14.93 -10.80
C GLN A 222 11.72 14.36 -10.73
N LEU A 223 12.49 14.70 -9.68
CA LEU A 223 13.79 14.08 -9.41
C LEU A 223 13.61 12.66 -8.86
N ARG A 224 12.58 12.43 -8.02
CA ARG A 224 12.23 11.11 -7.49
C ARG A 224 11.52 10.24 -8.51
N VAL A 225 10.59 10.83 -9.27
CA VAL A 225 9.69 10.18 -10.23
C VAL A 225 9.89 10.81 -11.62
N PRO A 226 10.88 10.33 -12.40
CA PRO A 226 11.21 10.92 -13.69
C PRO A 226 10.23 10.46 -14.80
N LEU A 227 9.21 11.27 -15.06
CA LEU A 227 8.16 10.99 -16.06
C LEU A 227 8.68 10.79 -17.50
N THR A 228 9.94 11.16 -17.80
CA THR A 228 10.58 10.87 -19.08
C THR A 228 10.70 9.37 -19.38
N TYR A 229 10.60 8.52 -18.35
CA TYR A 229 10.64 7.06 -18.46
C TYR A 229 9.25 6.41 -18.30
N ALA A 230 8.19 7.21 -18.37
CA ALA A 230 6.84 6.75 -18.10
C ALA A 230 6.14 6.06 -19.28
N HIS A 231 6.77 6.03 -20.45
CA HIS A 231 6.21 5.44 -21.65
C HIS A 231 6.75 4.02 -21.83
N HIS A 232 5.84 3.06 -21.90
CA HIS A 232 6.16 1.63 -21.94
C HIS A 232 5.82 1.03 -23.30
N ASP A 233 6.60 0.04 -23.76
CA ASP A 233 6.37 -0.66 -25.04
C ASP A 233 5.09 -1.51 -25.01
N ASN A 234 4.66 -1.92 -23.82
CA ASN A 234 3.38 -2.58 -23.58
C ASN A 234 2.20 -1.59 -23.43
N HIS A 235 2.47 -0.29 -23.59
CA HIS A 235 1.56 0.84 -23.45
C HIS A 235 0.82 0.90 -22.12
N SER A 236 1.38 0.31 -21.05
CA SER A 236 0.77 0.34 -19.74
C SER A 236 0.62 1.79 -19.24
N PRO A 237 -0.61 2.25 -18.93
CA PRO A 237 -0.85 3.59 -18.45
C PRO A 237 -0.79 3.73 -16.92
N GLY A 238 -0.67 2.63 -16.17
CA GLY A 238 -0.75 2.66 -14.70
C GLY A 238 -1.34 1.42 -14.05
N ILE A 239 -1.56 1.56 -12.75
CA ILE A 239 -2.19 0.54 -11.89
C ILE A 239 -3.71 0.56 -12.11
N ALA A 240 -4.31 -0.63 -12.20
CA ALA A 240 -5.76 -0.78 -12.30
C ALA A 240 -6.39 -1.04 -10.92
N GLU A 241 -5.77 -1.92 -10.15
CA GLU A 241 -6.32 -2.42 -8.90
C GLU A 241 -5.19 -2.94 -8.00
N ILE A 242 -5.37 -2.81 -6.70
CA ILE A 242 -4.62 -3.54 -5.69
C ILE A 242 -5.60 -4.39 -4.87
N THR A 243 -5.20 -5.61 -4.55
CA THR A 243 -5.96 -6.51 -3.70
C THR A 243 -5.22 -6.68 -2.38
N LEU A 244 -5.94 -6.47 -1.28
CA LEU A 244 -5.48 -6.69 0.09
C LEU A 244 -6.11 -7.97 0.63
N LEU A 245 -5.30 -8.92 1.10
CA LEU A 245 -5.77 -10.20 1.62
C LEU A 245 -5.67 -10.22 3.15
N TYR A 246 -6.77 -10.59 3.82
CA TYR A 246 -6.83 -10.78 5.27
C TYR A 246 -7.55 -12.07 5.63
N ALA A 247 -7.11 -12.73 6.70
CA ALA A 247 -7.77 -13.91 7.28
C ALA A 247 -8.34 -13.62 8.67
N HIS A 248 -7.82 -12.61 9.38
CA HIS A 248 -8.18 -12.35 10.77
C HIS A 248 -8.69 -10.92 10.95
N ASP A 249 -9.63 -10.76 11.90
CA ASP A 249 -10.24 -9.47 12.26
C ASP A 249 -10.59 -8.62 11.03
N THR A 250 -11.20 -9.26 10.02
CA THR A 250 -11.33 -8.70 8.66
C THR A 250 -12.14 -7.40 8.65
N VAL A 251 -13.12 -7.27 9.54
CA VAL A 251 -13.87 -6.01 9.75
C VAL A 251 -12.95 -4.91 10.27
N THR A 252 -12.12 -5.19 11.28
CA THR A 252 -11.14 -4.24 11.82
C THR A 252 -10.09 -3.87 10.76
N ALA A 253 -9.57 -4.83 10.01
CA ALA A 253 -8.63 -4.59 8.93
C ALA A 253 -9.22 -3.66 7.86
N TYR A 254 -10.50 -3.87 7.51
CA TYR A 254 -11.19 -3.02 6.56
C TYR A 254 -11.47 -1.61 7.09
N LEU A 255 -11.77 -1.45 8.39
CA LEU A 255 -11.84 -0.13 9.02
C LEU A 255 -10.50 0.60 8.99
N ASP A 256 -9.40 -0.10 9.28
CA ASP A 256 -8.05 0.46 9.21
C ASP A 256 -7.71 0.95 7.80
N VAL A 257 -7.97 0.12 6.78
CA VAL A 257 -7.81 0.52 5.36
C VAL A 257 -8.70 1.71 5.04
N SER A 258 -9.97 1.66 5.41
CA SER A 258 -10.95 2.73 5.12
C SER A 258 -10.52 4.07 5.71
N LEU A 259 -10.00 4.07 6.94
CA LEU A 259 -9.44 5.26 7.59
C LEU A 259 -8.16 5.74 6.92
N ALA A 260 -7.23 4.84 6.62
CA ALA A 260 -6.00 5.20 5.91
C ALA A 260 -6.29 5.83 4.54
N LEU A 261 -7.36 5.39 3.88
CA LEU A 261 -7.81 5.90 2.59
C LEU A 261 -8.76 7.10 2.70
N ASN A 262 -8.93 7.67 3.89
CA ASN A 262 -9.83 8.79 4.20
C ASN A 262 -11.26 8.59 3.66
N GLN A 263 -11.73 7.33 3.68
CA GLN A 263 -13.04 6.89 3.20
C GLN A 263 -13.79 6.24 4.36
N PRO A 264 -14.28 7.04 5.33
CA PRO A 264 -14.94 6.51 6.52
C PRO A 264 -16.20 5.74 6.14
N ILE A 265 -16.52 4.73 6.96
CA ILE A 265 -17.70 3.89 6.79
C ILE A 265 -18.50 3.79 8.07
N GLN A 266 -19.80 3.56 7.87
CA GLN A 266 -20.73 3.17 8.90
C GLN A 266 -20.60 1.64 9.12
N PRO A 267 -20.12 1.18 10.28
CA PRO A 267 -19.87 -0.25 10.50
C PRO A 267 -21.13 -1.13 10.35
N ASP A 268 -22.30 -0.59 10.66
CA ASP A 268 -23.61 -1.23 10.54
C ASP A 268 -24.05 -1.48 9.08
N THR A 269 -23.39 -0.85 8.10
CA THR A 269 -23.65 -1.11 6.68
C THR A 269 -22.77 -2.20 6.09
N LEU A 270 -21.87 -2.80 6.87
CA LEU A 270 -20.95 -3.82 6.37
C LEU A 270 -21.62 -5.20 6.33
N PRO A 271 -21.37 -5.99 5.27
CA PRO A 271 -21.81 -7.38 5.24
C PRO A 271 -20.90 -8.19 6.16
N ILE A 272 -21.40 -8.50 7.36
CA ILE A 272 -20.66 -9.17 8.42
C ILE A 272 -21.37 -10.49 8.79
N THR A 273 -20.60 -11.56 8.95
CA THR A 273 -21.04 -12.87 9.41
C THR A 273 -21.31 -12.88 10.93
N SER A 274 -21.94 -13.93 11.45
CA SER A 274 -22.20 -14.05 12.90
C SER A 274 -20.94 -14.10 13.78
N ASP A 275 -19.79 -14.44 13.20
CA ASP A 275 -18.47 -14.46 13.85
C ASP A 275 -17.67 -13.15 13.68
N PHE A 276 -18.34 -12.08 13.25
CA PHE A 276 -17.75 -10.74 13.07
C PHE A 276 -16.61 -10.71 12.04
N GLN A 277 -16.78 -11.45 10.94
CA GLN A 277 -15.91 -11.38 9.76
C GLN A 277 -16.68 -10.77 8.58
N LEU A 278 -15.97 -10.17 7.64
CA LEU A 278 -16.58 -9.71 6.39
C LEU A 278 -17.06 -10.91 5.56
N VAL A 279 -18.24 -10.76 4.95
CA VAL A 279 -18.74 -11.73 3.98
C VAL A 279 -17.91 -11.60 2.69
N PRO A 280 -17.25 -12.68 2.24
CA PRO A 280 -16.46 -12.63 1.02
C PRO A 280 -17.29 -12.20 -0.19
N ASN A 281 -16.66 -11.49 -1.13
CA ASN A 281 -17.27 -11.01 -2.38
C ASN A 281 -18.41 -9.98 -2.24
N GLU A 282 -18.82 -9.61 -1.02
CA GLU A 282 -19.80 -8.55 -0.76
C GLU A 282 -19.14 -7.25 -0.24
N ILE A 283 -17.82 -7.25 -0.10
CA ILE A 283 -17.06 -6.15 0.50
C ILE A 283 -17.01 -4.97 -0.47
N PRO A 284 -17.43 -3.77 -0.05
CA PRO A 284 -17.33 -2.60 -0.91
C PRO A 284 -15.89 -2.31 -1.33
N CYS A 285 -15.70 -1.88 -2.57
CA CYS A 285 -14.37 -1.46 -3.02
C CYS A 285 -14.00 -0.11 -2.39
N ARG A 286 -12.70 0.14 -2.23
CA ARG A 286 -12.15 1.46 -1.92
C ARG A 286 -11.42 2.02 -3.12
N LEU A 287 -11.23 3.34 -3.14
CA LEU A 287 -10.64 4.02 -4.28
C LEU A 287 -9.39 4.78 -3.89
N LEU A 288 -8.50 4.94 -4.86
CA LEU A 288 -7.36 5.84 -4.80
C LEU A 288 -7.37 6.71 -6.05
N SER A 289 -6.92 7.95 -5.91
CA SER A 289 -6.57 8.79 -7.05
C SER A 289 -5.12 8.53 -7.49
N THR A 290 -4.69 9.21 -8.55
CA THR A 290 -3.30 9.19 -9.02
C THR A 290 -2.63 10.55 -8.78
N PRO A 291 -1.29 10.61 -8.66
CA PRO A 291 -0.58 11.87 -8.45
C PRO A 291 -0.77 12.89 -9.59
N ALA A 292 -1.03 12.44 -10.82
CA ALA A 292 -1.32 13.30 -11.97
C ALA A 292 -2.77 13.81 -12.02
N ALA A 293 -3.64 13.42 -11.07
CA ALA A 293 -5.05 13.81 -11.12
C ALA A 293 -5.24 15.32 -10.97
N THR A 294 -6.00 15.92 -11.90
CA THR A 294 -6.30 17.37 -11.92
C THR A 294 -7.35 17.75 -10.86
N HIS A 295 -8.21 16.80 -10.49
CA HIS A 295 -9.19 16.91 -9.42
C HIS A 295 -9.26 15.60 -8.63
N LYS A 296 -9.04 15.66 -7.32
CA LYS A 296 -9.25 14.51 -6.44
C LYS A 296 -10.74 14.43 -6.05
N PRO A 297 -11.43 13.30 -6.26
CA PRO A 297 -12.86 13.20 -5.94
C PRO A 297 -13.11 13.27 -4.43
N ASP A 298 -14.32 13.71 -4.06
CA ASP A 298 -14.82 13.58 -2.69
C ASP A 298 -15.03 12.09 -2.37
N ALA A 299 -14.67 11.64 -1.17
CA ALA A 299 -14.85 10.27 -0.71
C ALA A 299 -16.32 9.84 -0.72
N SER A 300 -17.28 10.77 -0.69
CA SER A 300 -18.70 10.44 -0.85
C SER A 300 -19.04 9.92 -2.27
N ALA A 301 -18.24 10.29 -3.30
CA ALA A 301 -18.42 9.78 -4.66
C ALA A 301 -17.96 8.32 -4.83
N ALA A 302 -17.23 7.77 -3.86
CA ALA A 302 -16.85 6.36 -3.83
C ALA A 302 -18.01 5.44 -3.40
N ALA A 303 -19.09 6.00 -2.82
CA ALA A 303 -20.21 5.22 -2.29
C ALA A 303 -21.02 4.50 -3.39
N ASP A 304 -21.05 5.03 -4.61
CA ASP A 304 -21.80 4.46 -5.74
C ASP A 304 -20.96 3.49 -6.60
N ILE A 305 -19.66 3.32 -6.30
CA ILE A 305 -18.76 2.44 -7.05
C ILE A 305 -18.79 1.04 -6.40
N THR A 306 -19.99 0.48 -6.36
CA THR A 306 -20.22 -0.89 -5.92
C THR A 306 -20.76 -1.68 -7.10
N VAL A 307 -20.00 -2.70 -7.51
CA VAL A 307 -20.40 -3.78 -8.43
C VAL A 307 -20.29 -3.48 -9.94
N SER A 308 -19.20 -2.88 -10.41
CA SER A 308 -18.82 -3.03 -11.82
C SER A 308 -17.64 -4.00 -11.98
N SER A 309 -17.80 -4.93 -12.93
CA SER A 309 -16.88 -6.02 -13.25
C SER A 309 -15.42 -5.58 -13.41
N HIS A 310 -14.48 -6.50 -13.18
CA HIS A 310 -13.02 -6.30 -13.27
C HIS A 310 -12.53 -5.55 -14.54
N HIS A 311 -13.34 -5.48 -15.60
CA HIS A 311 -13.02 -4.95 -16.92
C HIS A 311 -13.48 -3.52 -17.21
N GLU A 312 -14.35 -2.90 -16.40
CA GLU A 312 -14.72 -1.51 -16.66
C GLU A 312 -13.71 -0.56 -16.02
N SER A 313 -13.02 0.20 -16.87
CA SER A 313 -12.30 1.39 -16.43
C SER A 313 -13.32 2.36 -15.82
N LEU A 314 -13.18 2.67 -14.53
CA LEU A 314 -13.94 3.71 -13.86
C LEU A 314 -13.48 5.07 -14.42
N ARG A 315 -14.04 5.45 -15.57
CA ARG A 315 -13.74 6.70 -16.26
C ARG A 315 -14.71 7.76 -15.74
N MET A 316 -14.24 8.69 -14.91
CA MET A 316 -14.96 9.94 -14.71
C MET A 316 -14.70 10.81 -15.95
N ALA A 317 -15.66 10.78 -16.88
CA ALA A 317 -15.66 11.45 -18.18
C ALA A 317 -14.53 11.01 -19.16
N ALA A 318 -14.83 11.12 -20.46
CA ALA A 318 -14.06 10.51 -21.53
C ALA A 318 -12.63 11.06 -21.65
N GLY A 319 -11.63 10.18 -21.51
CA GLY A 319 -10.34 10.30 -22.20
C GLY A 319 -9.16 10.91 -21.44
N ASP A 320 -9.34 11.44 -20.23
CA ASP A 320 -8.22 12.01 -19.47
C ASP A 320 -7.55 10.96 -18.57
N LEU A 321 -6.22 10.84 -18.66
CA LEU A 321 -5.43 10.00 -17.74
C LEU A 321 -5.54 10.53 -16.30
N ALA A 322 -5.80 11.83 -16.15
CA ALA A 322 -5.90 12.54 -14.87
C ALA A 322 -7.21 12.28 -14.09
N SER A 323 -8.14 11.48 -14.61
CA SER A 323 -9.39 11.13 -13.90
C SER A 323 -9.51 9.65 -13.54
N ARG A 324 -8.45 8.86 -13.73
CA ARG A 324 -8.45 7.42 -13.42
C ARG A 324 -8.34 7.19 -11.93
N LEU A 325 -9.23 6.33 -11.43
CA LEU A 325 -9.19 5.83 -10.06
C LEU A 325 -8.63 4.42 -10.04
N ILE A 326 -7.88 4.12 -8.98
CA ILE A 326 -7.34 2.78 -8.72
C ILE A 326 -8.25 2.11 -7.70
N ARG A 327 -8.67 0.89 -8.00
CA ARG A 327 -9.47 0.09 -7.08
C ARG A 327 -8.60 -0.52 -5.98
N VAL A 328 -9.10 -0.52 -4.77
CA VAL A 328 -8.55 -1.25 -3.63
C VAL A 328 -9.59 -2.26 -3.21
N VAL A 329 -9.32 -3.53 -3.51
CA VAL A 329 -10.19 -4.65 -3.19
C VAL A 329 -9.72 -5.27 -1.90
N VAL A 330 -10.62 -5.50 -0.97
CA VAL A 330 -10.34 -6.28 0.23
C VAL A 330 -10.90 -7.68 0.03
N LYS A 331 -10.00 -8.67 0.05
CA LYS A 331 -10.30 -10.10 -0.05
C LYS A 331 -10.19 -10.73 1.33
N VAL A 332 -11.18 -11.53 1.70
CA VAL A 332 -11.11 -12.44 2.84
C VAL A 332 -10.51 -13.75 2.37
N ALA A 333 -9.58 -14.32 3.12
CA ALA A 333 -9.00 -15.63 2.82
C ALA A 333 -10.06 -16.72 2.97
N GLU A 334 -10.36 -17.44 1.89
CA GLU A 334 -11.43 -18.46 1.86
C GLU A 334 -10.89 -19.88 1.67
N ASP A 335 -9.69 -20.02 1.12
CA ASP A 335 -9.15 -21.31 0.68
C ASP A 335 -7.74 -21.62 1.26
N PRO A 336 -7.29 -22.88 1.15
CA PRO A 336 -5.96 -23.26 1.65
C PRO A 336 -4.78 -22.55 0.95
N GLU A 337 -4.95 -22.05 -0.28
CA GLU A 337 -3.90 -21.34 -1.00
C GLU A 337 -3.72 -19.93 -0.44
N ASP A 338 -4.81 -19.23 -0.11
CA ASP A 338 -4.79 -17.96 0.60
C ASP A 338 -4.11 -18.10 1.97
N MET A 339 -4.47 -19.13 2.74
CA MET A 339 -3.87 -19.37 4.05
C MET A 339 -2.38 -19.72 3.95
N LYS A 340 -1.99 -20.44 2.90
CA LYS A 340 -0.58 -20.71 2.61
C LYS A 340 0.15 -19.41 2.24
N TRP A 341 -0.45 -18.56 1.42
CA TRP A 341 0.10 -17.25 1.07
C TRP A 341 0.34 -16.39 2.31
N ILE A 342 -0.67 -16.26 3.17
CA ILE A 342 -0.59 -15.46 4.41
C ILE A 342 0.52 -16.01 5.32
N LYS A 343 0.65 -17.34 5.44
CA LYS A 343 1.73 -17.93 6.24
C LYS A 343 3.12 -17.60 5.69
N GLU A 344 3.25 -17.48 4.38
CA GLU A 344 4.53 -17.22 3.72
C GLU A 344 4.86 -15.71 3.69
N HIS A 345 3.90 -14.87 3.32
CA HIS A 345 4.09 -13.45 3.01
C HIS A 345 3.45 -12.48 4.00
N GLY A 346 2.53 -12.95 4.86
CA GLY A 346 1.70 -12.12 5.72
C GLY A 346 0.41 -11.66 5.05
N GLU A 347 -0.42 -10.95 5.82
CA GLU A 347 -1.62 -10.26 5.34
C GLU A 347 -1.26 -8.88 4.77
N GLY A 348 -2.14 -8.30 3.94
CA GLY A 348 -1.93 -7.01 3.29
C GLY A 348 -1.86 -7.13 1.78
N LEU A 349 -0.96 -6.38 1.13
CA LEU A 349 -0.86 -6.33 -0.33
C LEU A 349 -0.58 -7.72 -0.94
N TYR A 350 -1.58 -8.25 -1.63
CA TYR A 350 -1.61 -9.62 -2.18
C TYR A 350 -1.34 -9.64 -3.68
N GLU A 351 -2.08 -8.83 -4.43
CA GLU A 351 -2.04 -8.79 -5.89
C GLU A 351 -2.11 -7.36 -6.39
N VAL A 352 -1.36 -7.08 -7.46
CA VAL A 352 -1.39 -5.78 -8.15
C VAL A 352 -1.77 -6.02 -9.60
N ALA A 353 -2.83 -5.36 -10.05
CA ALA A 353 -3.27 -5.40 -11.43
C ALA A 353 -2.73 -4.19 -12.20
N LEU A 354 -2.06 -4.44 -13.33
CA LEU A 354 -1.50 -3.42 -14.21
C LEU A 354 -2.30 -3.37 -15.50
N TYR A 355 -2.67 -2.17 -15.95
CA TYR A 355 -3.24 -2.03 -17.29
C TYR A 355 -2.17 -2.36 -18.34
N VAL A 356 -2.55 -3.08 -19.39
CA VAL A 356 -1.67 -3.38 -20.54
C VAL A 356 -2.48 -3.33 -21.82
N ALA A 357 -1.89 -2.88 -22.94
CA ALA A 357 -2.58 -2.96 -24.23
C ALA A 357 -2.90 -4.41 -24.59
N ALA A 358 -4.15 -4.67 -25.02
CA ALA A 358 -4.60 -6.03 -25.30
C ALA A 358 -3.75 -6.74 -26.39
N ASP A 359 -3.24 -6.00 -27.37
CA ASP A 359 -2.35 -6.50 -28.44
C ASP A 359 -0.89 -6.69 -28.00
N LYS A 360 -0.56 -6.29 -26.77
CA LYS A 360 0.78 -6.38 -26.16
C LYS A 360 0.85 -7.36 -24.99
N LEU A 361 -0.22 -8.10 -24.71
CA LEU A 361 -0.19 -9.12 -23.67
C LEU A 361 0.90 -10.16 -23.98
N PRO A 362 1.78 -10.49 -23.00
CA PRO A 362 2.77 -11.52 -23.18
C PRO A 362 2.09 -12.89 -23.27
N PRO A 363 2.68 -13.87 -24.00
CA PRO A 363 2.17 -15.24 -24.03
C PRO A 363 2.11 -15.91 -22.64
N SER A 364 2.87 -15.39 -21.67
CA SER A 364 2.89 -15.87 -20.28
C SER A 364 1.63 -15.49 -19.49
N GLY A 365 0.79 -14.58 -19.99
CA GLY A 365 -0.50 -14.22 -19.40
C GLY A 365 -1.53 -15.35 -19.56
N PRO A 366 -1.90 -16.07 -18.49
CA PRO A 366 -2.90 -17.12 -18.53
C PRO A 366 -4.30 -16.52 -18.63
N PRO A 367 -5.36 -17.35 -18.75
CA PRO A 367 -6.74 -16.88 -18.76
C PRO A 367 -7.15 -16.08 -17.51
N ASP A 368 -6.45 -16.29 -16.38
CA ASP A 368 -6.64 -15.56 -15.11
C ASP A 368 -5.90 -14.20 -15.08
N GLY A 369 -5.05 -13.93 -16.07
CA GLY A 369 -4.25 -12.72 -16.21
C GLY A 369 -3.00 -12.65 -15.33
N ILE A 370 -2.70 -13.65 -14.50
CA ILE A 370 -1.53 -13.62 -13.59
C ILE A 370 -0.24 -13.88 -14.35
N GLU A 371 0.66 -12.90 -14.38
CA GLU A 371 1.91 -13.00 -15.12
C GLU A 371 2.84 -14.04 -14.48
N ARG A 372 3.07 -15.14 -15.20
CA ARG A 372 3.76 -16.33 -14.67
C ARG A 372 5.25 -16.07 -14.39
N THR A 373 5.93 -15.30 -15.23
CA THR A 373 7.40 -15.13 -15.12
C THR A 373 7.77 -14.40 -13.84
N THR A 374 7.06 -13.33 -13.50
CA THR A 374 7.20 -12.55 -12.27
C THR A 374 6.77 -13.36 -11.05
N PHE A 375 5.68 -14.13 -11.16
CA PHE A 375 5.23 -15.02 -10.09
C PHE A 375 6.27 -16.11 -9.77
N GLU A 376 6.79 -16.80 -10.79
CA GLU A 376 7.85 -17.81 -10.66
C GLU A 376 9.17 -17.21 -10.17
N ALA A 377 9.46 -15.96 -10.56
CA ALA A 377 10.58 -15.19 -10.01
C ALA A 377 10.37 -14.78 -8.54
N GLY A 378 9.18 -15.04 -7.96
CA GLY A 378 8.82 -14.73 -6.58
C GLY A 378 8.59 -13.24 -6.32
N PHE A 379 8.19 -12.49 -7.34
CA PHE A 379 7.87 -11.06 -7.28
C PHE A 379 6.41 -10.79 -6.89
N GLY A 380 5.75 -11.75 -6.24
CA GLY A 380 4.35 -11.62 -5.85
C GLY A 380 3.38 -11.84 -7.03
N ARG A 381 2.10 -11.55 -6.81
CA ARG A 381 1.07 -11.70 -7.84
C ARG A 381 0.91 -10.40 -8.62
N ILE A 382 1.19 -10.46 -9.91
CA ILE A 382 1.00 -9.35 -10.85
C ILE A 382 0.00 -9.79 -11.90
N ARG A 383 -1.10 -9.07 -12.02
CA ARG A 383 -2.16 -9.37 -13.01
C ARG A 383 -2.12 -8.37 -14.15
N LEU A 384 -1.99 -8.82 -15.39
CA LEU A 384 -2.07 -7.95 -16.56
C LEU A 384 -3.54 -7.80 -16.97
N SER A 385 -4.07 -6.58 -16.85
CA SER A 385 -5.45 -6.22 -17.16
C SER A 385 -5.52 -5.60 -18.56
N PRO A 386 -5.94 -6.35 -19.59
CA PRO A 386 -5.96 -5.85 -20.95
C PRO A 386 -6.94 -4.70 -21.12
N ILE A 387 -6.51 -3.65 -21.82
CA ILE A 387 -7.35 -2.54 -22.27
C ILE A 387 -7.27 -2.40 -23.79
N LEU A 388 -8.41 -2.07 -24.40
CA LEU A 388 -8.48 -1.65 -25.79
C LEU A 388 -8.07 -0.18 -25.87
N HIS A 389 -7.06 0.12 -26.68
CA HIS A 389 -6.62 1.49 -26.96
C HIS A 389 -7.44 2.13 -28.07
#